data_AF-A0A6A6UPU2-F1
#
_entry.id   AF-A0A6A6UPU2-F1
#
_cell.length_a   1.000
_cell.length_b   1.000
_cell.length_c   1.000
_cell.angle_alpha   90.00
_cell.angle_beta   90.00
_cell.angle_gamma   90.00
#
_symmetry.space_group_name_H-M   'P 1'
#
loop_
_entity.id
_entity.type
_entity.pdbx_description
1 polymer ?
#
loop_
_entity_poly.entity_id
_entity_poly.type
_entity_poly.pdbx_seq_one_letter_code
_entity_poly.pdbx_strand_id
1 'polypeptide(L)'
;MPTPQQNKRVKGKRITRAFVIGTEAWKLTDANRPPKIKTGDTTGWRVYVRPVPGGPDLTAWLKKVVFVLHETFPNPVRNVENFPFELEESGYGGFWIVVKLYFQPISGEKQQQRQHFLQLDAYGDEGLQAEQAKTGIVRSEIVEHIEFTEPTEALWEALTSETQWDYLNPRSKGKNRGGIPMSLPGPGERTVELPASAPAGSVYSRETEENLLKMINTAGRKTEVETAETLRKTKEINEQQLRAKEGIDVDSKLLSLHDKLPAKK
;
A
#
# COMPACT_ATOMS: atom_id res chain seq x y z
N MET A 1 -5.56 32.25 -39.60
CA MET A 1 -5.71 30.99 -38.82
C MET A 1 -5.06 31.23 -37.46
N PRO A 2 -5.78 31.21 -36.33
CA PRO A 2 -5.15 31.33 -35.03
C PRO A 2 -4.41 30.03 -34.70
N THR A 3 -3.13 30.15 -34.39
CA THR A 3 -2.22 29.05 -34.00
C THR A 3 -2.73 28.41 -32.71
N PRO A 4 -2.86 27.08 -32.60
CA PRO A 4 -3.26 26.45 -31.35
C PRO A 4 -2.16 26.67 -30.30
N GLN A 5 -2.49 27.41 -29.24
CA GLN A 5 -1.66 27.79 -28.09
C GLN A 5 -1.23 26.61 -27.18
N GLN A 6 -1.14 25.39 -27.72
CA GLN A 6 -1.38 24.17 -26.95
C GLN A 6 -0.15 23.40 -26.46
N ASN A 7 1.06 23.97 -26.42
CA ASN A 7 2.24 23.19 -26.00
C ASN A 7 3.29 23.98 -25.20
N LYS A 8 2.85 24.85 -24.29
CA LYS A 8 3.76 25.40 -23.29
C LYS A 8 4.08 24.30 -22.27
N ARG A 9 5.34 23.87 -22.23
CA ARG A 9 5.85 22.87 -21.27
C ARG A 9 6.43 23.55 -20.04
N VAL A 10 6.26 22.91 -18.89
CA VAL A 10 6.76 23.41 -17.62
C VAL A 10 8.15 22.87 -17.36
N LYS A 11 9.18 23.69 -17.61
CA LYS A 11 10.58 23.31 -17.50
C LYS A 11 10.97 22.90 -16.08
N GLY A 12 11.86 21.91 -15.97
CA GLY A 12 12.41 21.47 -14.68
C GLY A 12 11.43 20.79 -13.73
N LYS A 13 10.18 20.55 -14.15
CA LYS A 13 9.19 19.81 -13.35
C LYS A 13 9.06 18.37 -13.84
N ARG A 14 8.89 17.46 -12.88
CA ARG A 14 8.65 16.03 -13.10
C ARG A 14 7.49 15.61 -12.21
N ILE A 15 6.60 14.78 -12.74
CA ILE A 15 5.49 14.22 -11.97
C ILE A 15 5.29 12.75 -12.33
N THR A 16 5.17 11.93 -11.29
CA THR A 16 5.02 10.48 -11.43
C THR A 16 3.61 10.06 -11.06
N ARG A 17 3.07 9.10 -11.80
CA ARG A 17 1.75 8.50 -11.57
C ARG A 17 1.90 6.99 -11.46
N ALA A 18 1.55 6.48 -10.28
CA ALA A 18 1.48 5.05 -10.01
C ALA A 18 0.10 4.51 -10.40
N PHE A 19 0.09 3.32 -11.00
CA PHE A 19 -1.12 2.62 -11.40
C PHE A 19 -0.88 1.12 -11.35
N VAL A 20 -1.97 0.35 -11.33
CA VAL A 20 -1.89 -1.11 -11.28
C VAL A 20 -2.26 -1.67 -12.65
N ILE A 21 -1.41 -2.55 -13.18
CA ILE A 21 -1.78 -3.47 -14.26
C ILE A 21 -1.96 -4.83 -13.60
N GLY A 22 -3.13 -5.43 -13.79
CA GLY A 22 -3.45 -6.69 -13.16
C GLY A 22 -4.25 -7.62 -14.04
N THR A 23 -4.14 -8.90 -13.72
CA THR A 23 -4.98 -9.97 -14.23
C THR A 23 -5.61 -10.74 -13.08
N GLU A 24 -6.86 -11.13 -13.27
CA GLU A 24 -7.59 -12.04 -12.40
C GLU A 24 -8.08 -13.22 -13.24
N ALA A 25 -7.87 -14.44 -12.76
CA ALA A 25 -8.29 -15.66 -13.43
C ALA A 25 -9.09 -16.55 -12.48
N TRP A 26 -10.13 -17.21 -12.99
CA TRP A 26 -10.97 -18.14 -12.27
C TRP A 26 -11.31 -19.35 -13.14
N LYS A 27 -11.41 -20.54 -12.53
CA LYS A 27 -11.75 -21.76 -13.26
C LYS A 27 -13.21 -21.71 -13.72
N LEU A 28 -13.45 -22.01 -14.99
CA LEU A 28 -14.81 -22.13 -15.53
C LEU A 28 -15.35 -23.52 -15.23
N THR A 29 -16.42 -23.58 -14.45
CA THR A 29 -17.21 -24.79 -14.26
C THR A 29 -18.44 -24.76 -15.16
N ASP A 30 -19.06 -25.91 -15.44
CA ASP A 30 -20.26 -25.97 -16.28
C ASP A 30 -21.42 -25.10 -15.77
N ALA A 31 -21.45 -24.81 -14.45
CA ALA A 31 -22.44 -23.93 -13.84
C ALA A 31 -22.14 -22.42 -14.04
N ASN A 32 -20.87 -22.04 -14.17
CA ASN A 32 -20.42 -20.64 -14.28
C ASN A 32 -19.87 -20.31 -15.67
N ARG A 33 -20.26 -21.08 -16.70
CA ARG A 33 -19.85 -20.88 -18.08
C ARG A 33 -20.87 -20.00 -18.82
N PRO A 34 -20.52 -18.74 -19.15
CA PRO A 34 -21.33 -17.92 -20.04
C PRO A 34 -21.64 -18.63 -21.37
N PRO A 35 -22.85 -18.47 -21.92
CA PRO A 35 -23.27 -19.16 -23.15
C PRO A 35 -22.50 -18.74 -24.41
N LYS A 36 -21.63 -17.72 -24.33
CA LYS A 36 -20.83 -17.19 -25.45
C LYS A 36 -19.38 -17.72 -25.49
N ILE A 37 -18.96 -18.52 -24.51
CA ILE A 37 -17.58 -19.00 -24.41
C ILE A 37 -17.35 -20.21 -25.32
N LYS A 38 -16.15 -20.30 -25.93
CA LYS A 38 -15.76 -21.44 -26.76
C LYS A 38 -15.69 -22.71 -25.90
N THR A 39 -16.19 -23.83 -26.42
CA THR A 39 -16.33 -25.11 -25.70
C THR A 39 -15.02 -25.68 -25.13
N GLY A 40 -13.85 -25.20 -25.60
CA GLY A 40 -12.53 -25.63 -25.12
C GLY A 40 -11.88 -24.74 -24.05
N ASP A 41 -12.47 -23.60 -23.68
CA ASP A 41 -11.86 -22.71 -22.69
C ASP A 41 -12.10 -23.24 -21.26
N THR A 42 -11.01 -23.33 -20.49
CA THR A 42 -10.99 -23.88 -19.12
C THR A 42 -11.03 -22.81 -18.04
N THR A 43 -10.57 -21.59 -18.36
CA THR A 43 -10.36 -20.53 -17.37
C THR A 43 -10.91 -19.21 -17.92
N GLY A 44 -11.73 -18.53 -17.12
CA GLY A 44 -12.16 -17.16 -17.37
C GLY A 44 -11.14 -16.21 -16.76
N TRP A 45 -10.82 -15.13 -17.44
CA TRP A 45 -9.85 -14.17 -16.95
C TRP A 45 -10.23 -12.75 -17.33
N ARG A 46 -9.79 -11.81 -16.50
CA ARG A 46 -9.97 -10.38 -16.68
C ARG A 46 -8.64 -9.68 -16.56
N VAL A 47 -8.32 -8.84 -17.53
CA VAL A 47 -7.19 -7.90 -17.46
C VAL A 47 -7.72 -6.51 -17.18
N TYR A 48 -7.02 -5.74 -16.34
CA TYR A 48 -7.43 -4.39 -16.00
C TYR A 48 -6.25 -3.45 -15.76
N VAL A 49 -6.53 -2.17 -15.96
CA VAL A 49 -5.67 -1.05 -15.57
C VAL A 49 -6.47 -0.18 -14.59
N ARG A 50 -6.03 -0.11 -13.34
CA ARG A 50 -6.75 0.57 -12.26
C ARG A 50 -5.84 1.55 -11.49
N PRO A 51 -6.39 2.63 -10.90
CA PRO A 51 -5.60 3.46 -10.01
C PRO A 51 -5.13 2.62 -8.81
N VAL A 52 -4.00 3.01 -8.22
CA VAL A 52 -3.61 2.44 -6.91
C VAL A 52 -4.72 2.73 -5.89
N PRO A 53 -4.98 1.82 -4.92
CA PRO A 53 -6.00 2.05 -3.91
C PRO A 53 -5.80 3.41 -3.20
N GLY A 54 -6.81 4.28 -3.28
CA GLY A 54 -6.73 5.65 -2.73
C GLY A 54 -5.85 6.62 -3.53
N GLY A 55 -5.44 6.27 -4.75
CA GLY A 55 -4.66 7.12 -5.66
C GLY A 55 -5.50 8.12 -6.45
N PRO A 56 -4.91 8.94 -7.33
CA PRO A 56 -5.66 9.85 -8.20
C PRO A 56 -6.30 9.10 -9.36
N ASP A 57 -7.35 9.68 -9.97
CA ASP A 57 -8.00 9.09 -11.14
C ASP A 57 -7.04 8.96 -12.34
N LEU A 58 -7.13 7.83 -13.05
CA LEU A 58 -6.39 7.59 -14.28
C LEU A 58 -6.88 8.45 -15.44
N THR A 59 -8.18 8.78 -15.48
CA THR A 59 -8.79 9.44 -16.65
C THR A 59 -8.23 10.85 -16.92
N ALA A 60 -7.62 11.47 -15.90
CA ALA A 60 -6.98 12.78 -15.99
C ALA A 60 -5.82 12.81 -17.02
N TRP A 61 -5.11 11.70 -17.20
CA TRP A 61 -3.96 11.61 -18.10
C TRP A 61 -4.06 10.46 -19.11
N LEU A 62 -4.87 9.44 -18.82
CA LEU A 62 -5.08 8.28 -19.67
C LEU A 62 -6.40 8.42 -20.43
N LYS A 63 -6.33 8.44 -21.76
CA LYS A 63 -7.51 8.53 -22.63
C LYS A 63 -8.10 7.16 -22.93
N LYS A 64 -7.25 6.21 -23.30
CA LYS A 64 -7.68 4.84 -23.62
C LYS A 64 -6.57 3.85 -23.39
N VAL A 65 -6.97 2.61 -23.19
CA VAL A 65 -6.08 1.45 -23.10
C VAL A 65 -6.38 0.53 -24.25
N VAL A 66 -5.34 0.03 -24.91
CA VAL A 66 -5.45 -1.01 -25.93
C VAL A 66 -4.74 -2.25 -25.44
N PHE A 67 -5.49 -3.32 -25.25
CA PHE A 67 -4.97 -4.64 -24.91
C PHE A 67 -4.74 -5.40 -26.21
N VAL A 68 -3.49 -5.81 -26.46
CA VAL A 68 -3.17 -6.74 -27.55
C VAL A 68 -3.02 -8.12 -26.94
N LEU A 69 -3.99 -8.98 -27.27
CA LEU A 69 -4.06 -10.38 -26.89
C LEU A 69 -3.25 -11.24 -27.85
N HIS A 70 -3.15 -12.53 -27.54
CA HIS A 70 -2.53 -13.51 -28.43
C HIS A 70 -3.32 -13.66 -29.75
N GLU A 71 -2.63 -13.98 -30.85
CA GLU A 71 -3.19 -14.02 -32.21
C GLU A 71 -4.31 -15.07 -32.40
N THR A 72 -4.40 -16.04 -31.50
CA THR A 72 -5.45 -17.06 -31.46
C THR A 72 -6.84 -16.50 -31.11
N PHE A 73 -6.89 -15.30 -30.53
CA PHE A 73 -8.15 -14.64 -30.18
C PHE A 73 -8.74 -13.89 -31.37
N PRO A 74 -10.06 -13.95 -31.58
CA PRO A 74 -10.72 -13.11 -32.56
C PRO A 74 -10.57 -11.63 -32.13
N ASN A 75 -10.17 -10.78 -33.07
CA ASN A 75 -9.84 -9.37 -32.81
C ASN A 75 -8.86 -9.23 -31.63
N PRO A 76 -7.59 -9.65 -31.79
CA PRO A 76 -6.64 -9.67 -30.68
C PRO A 76 -6.35 -8.27 -30.13
N VAL A 77 -6.56 -7.22 -30.93
CA VAL A 77 -6.43 -5.83 -30.48
C VAL A 77 -7.78 -5.34 -29.96
N ARG A 78 -7.87 -5.10 -28.64
CA ARG A 78 -9.08 -4.63 -27.95
C ARG A 78 -8.87 -3.23 -27.42
N ASN A 79 -9.77 -2.32 -27.80
CA ASN A 79 -9.68 -0.91 -27.41
C ASN A 79 -10.72 -0.60 -26.33
N VAL A 80 -10.26 -0.09 -25.18
CA VAL A 80 -11.11 0.33 -24.06
C VAL A 80 -10.90 1.83 -23.83
N GLU A 81 -11.90 2.62 -24.23
CA GLU A 81 -11.82 4.09 -24.19
C GLU A 81 -12.47 4.70 -22.94
N ASN A 82 -13.34 3.95 -22.25
CA ASN A 82 -14.04 4.43 -21.08
C ASN A 82 -13.56 3.67 -19.84
N PHE A 83 -13.43 4.38 -18.72
CA PHE A 83 -13.23 3.75 -17.41
C PHE A 83 -14.50 2.98 -16.99
N PRO A 84 -14.38 1.77 -16.40
CA PRO A 84 -13.16 1.04 -16.03
C PRO A 84 -12.39 0.45 -17.23
N PHE A 85 -11.06 0.55 -17.20
CA PHE A 85 -10.19 0.00 -18.25
C PHE A 85 -9.96 -1.50 -18.03
N GLU A 86 -10.99 -2.30 -18.27
CA GLU A 86 -10.96 -3.75 -18.09
C GLU A 86 -11.49 -4.50 -19.32
N LEU A 87 -11.04 -5.73 -19.45
CA LEU A 87 -11.46 -6.65 -20.49
C LEU A 87 -11.55 -8.05 -19.88
N GLU A 88 -12.68 -8.70 -20.11
CA GLU A 88 -12.92 -10.09 -19.70
C GLU A 88 -12.97 -11.00 -20.94
N GLU A 89 -12.27 -12.13 -20.84
CA GLU A 89 -12.16 -13.14 -21.89
C GLU A 89 -11.99 -14.54 -21.25
N SER A 90 -12.04 -15.57 -22.08
CA SER A 90 -11.82 -16.95 -21.67
C SER A 90 -10.65 -17.58 -22.42
N GLY A 91 -9.96 -18.52 -21.81
CA GLY A 91 -8.83 -19.21 -22.44
C GLY A 91 -8.37 -20.44 -21.69
N TYR A 92 -7.35 -21.09 -22.25
CA TYR A 92 -6.79 -22.34 -21.75
C TYR A 92 -5.33 -22.22 -21.29
N GLY A 93 -4.65 -21.10 -21.56
CA GLY A 93 -3.23 -20.93 -21.28
C GLY A 93 -2.86 -19.48 -20.96
N GLY A 94 -1.82 -19.30 -20.15
CA GLY A 94 -1.22 -18.00 -19.85
C GLY A 94 -0.38 -17.48 -21.02
N PHE A 95 -0.40 -16.17 -21.22
CA PHE A 95 0.35 -15.50 -22.29
C PHE A 95 0.68 -14.06 -21.91
N TRP A 96 1.60 -13.44 -22.63
CA TRP A 96 1.93 -12.03 -22.46
C TRP A 96 0.87 -11.14 -23.12
N ILE A 97 0.19 -10.33 -22.32
CA ILE A 97 -0.72 -9.28 -22.78
C ILE A 97 0.08 -8.00 -22.94
N VAL A 98 0.05 -7.42 -24.13
CA VAL A 98 0.65 -6.11 -24.37
C VAL A 98 -0.40 -5.04 -24.06
N VAL A 99 -0.10 -4.16 -23.11
CA VAL A 99 -0.96 -3.06 -22.68
C VAL A 99 -0.42 -1.76 -23.26
N LYS A 100 -1.13 -1.17 -24.23
CA LYS A 100 -0.79 0.12 -24.82
C LYS A 100 -1.62 1.22 -24.17
N LEU A 101 -0.93 2.19 -23.58
CA LEU A 101 -1.50 3.32 -22.85
C LEU A 101 -1.48 4.55 -23.77
N TYR A 102 -2.67 5.04 -24.13
CA TYR A 102 -2.81 6.26 -24.91
C TYR A 102 -3.15 7.42 -24.00
N PHE A 103 -2.26 8.41 -23.97
CA PHE A 103 -2.44 9.59 -23.16
C PHE A 103 -3.51 10.54 -23.72
N GLN A 104 -4.06 11.37 -22.84
CA GLN A 104 -4.94 12.46 -23.24
C GLN A 104 -4.20 13.42 -24.18
N PRO A 105 -4.86 14.00 -25.21
CA PRO A 105 -4.20 14.92 -26.15
C PRO A 105 -3.53 16.11 -25.46
N ILE A 106 -4.07 16.54 -24.33
CA ILE A 106 -3.52 17.61 -23.51
C ILE A 106 -2.11 17.32 -22.98
N SER A 107 -1.70 16.05 -22.89
CA SER A 107 -0.38 15.67 -22.40
C SER A 107 0.74 15.98 -23.40
N GLY A 108 0.42 15.97 -24.70
CA GLY A 108 1.43 16.05 -25.76
C GLY A 108 2.42 14.86 -25.77
N GLU A 109 2.11 13.77 -25.05
CA GLU A 109 2.99 12.61 -24.91
C GLU A 109 2.62 11.47 -25.88
N LYS A 110 3.63 10.73 -26.34
CA LYS A 110 3.43 9.54 -27.18
C LYS A 110 2.90 8.38 -26.35
N GLN A 111 2.10 7.50 -26.97
CA GLN A 111 1.64 6.29 -26.31
C GLN A 111 2.80 5.46 -25.72
N GLN A 112 2.56 4.83 -24.58
CA GLN A 112 3.51 3.91 -23.97
C GLN A 112 3.00 2.48 -24.03
N GLN A 113 3.92 1.52 -24.02
CA GLN A 113 3.61 0.10 -24.02
C GLN A 113 4.15 -0.55 -22.74
N ARG A 114 3.36 -1.46 -22.17
CA ARG A 114 3.74 -2.36 -21.09
C ARG A 114 3.40 -3.79 -21.48
N GLN A 115 4.01 -4.75 -20.81
CA GLN A 115 3.73 -6.17 -20.96
C GLN A 115 3.37 -6.74 -19.61
N HIS A 116 2.30 -7.51 -19.56
CA HIS A 116 1.86 -8.17 -18.33
C HIS A 116 1.55 -9.63 -18.65
N PHE A 117 2.09 -10.54 -17.85
CA PHE A 117 1.87 -11.96 -18.04
C PHE A 117 0.55 -12.38 -17.40
N LEU A 118 -0.33 -13.03 -18.17
CA LEU A 118 -1.56 -13.60 -17.66
C LEU A 118 -1.26 -14.91 -16.93
N GLN A 119 -1.37 -14.88 -15.61
CA GLN A 119 -1.18 -16.05 -14.75
C GLN A 119 -2.54 -16.73 -14.48
N LEU A 120 -2.69 -18.00 -14.89
CA LEU A 120 -3.95 -18.74 -14.73
C LEU A 120 -3.97 -19.67 -13.52
N ASP A 121 -2.81 -20.18 -13.12
CA ASP A 121 -2.67 -21.12 -12.02
C ASP A 121 -2.03 -20.46 -10.80
N ALA A 122 -2.27 -21.02 -9.62
CA ALA A 122 -1.78 -20.48 -8.37
C ALA A 122 -0.25 -20.31 -8.40
N TYR A 123 0.24 -19.19 -7.87
CA TYR A 123 1.67 -18.84 -7.89
C TYR A 123 2.09 -18.20 -6.56
N GLY A 124 3.40 -18.02 -6.37
CA GLY A 124 3.96 -17.34 -5.20
C GLY A 124 4.16 -18.25 -3.98
N ASP A 125 4.25 -17.67 -2.79
CA ASP A 125 4.47 -18.40 -1.55
C ASP A 125 3.23 -19.22 -1.12
N GLU A 126 3.44 -20.21 -0.25
CA GLU A 126 2.39 -21.13 0.21
C GLU A 126 1.17 -20.40 0.79
N GLY A 127 1.38 -19.29 1.51
CA GLY A 127 0.29 -18.45 2.03
C GLY A 127 -0.54 -17.79 0.92
N LEU A 128 0.12 -17.27 -0.12
CA LEU A 128 -0.54 -16.60 -1.24
C LEU A 128 -1.28 -17.61 -2.13
N GLN A 129 -0.70 -18.80 -2.34
CA GLN A 129 -1.36 -19.91 -3.00
C GLN A 129 -2.61 -20.38 -2.24
N ALA A 130 -2.53 -20.47 -0.90
CA ALA A 130 -3.67 -20.85 -0.07
C ALA A 130 -4.82 -19.84 -0.14
N GLU A 131 -4.53 -18.54 -0.19
CA GLU A 131 -5.55 -17.50 -0.37
C GLU A 131 -6.19 -17.55 -1.77
N GLN A 132 -5.40 -17.77 -2.82
CA GLN A 132 -5.92 -17.93 -4.18
C GLN A 132 -6.79 -19.19 -4.30
N ALA A 133 -6.39 -20.29 -3.67
CA ALA A 133 -7.20 -21.51 -3.62
C ALA A 133 -8.51 -21.30 -2.83
N LYS A 134 -8.45 -20.55 -1.72
CA LYS A 134 -9.63 -20.25 -0.89
C LYS A 134 -10.63 -19.34 -1.58
N THR A 135 -10.15 -18.34 -2.32
CA THR A 135 -11.00 -17.39 -3.06
C THR A 135 -11.44 -17.93 -4.42
N GLY A 136 -10.73 -18.92 -4.96
CA GLY A 136 -10.93 -19.44 -6.31
C GLY A 136 -10.50 -18.47 -7.42
N ILE A 137 -9.80 -17.39 -7.06
CA ILE A 137 -9.34 -16.34 -7.98
C ILE A 137 -7.82 -16.24 -7.88
N VAL A 138 -7.15 -16.45 -9.01
CA VAL A 138 -5.72 -16.19 -9.17
C VAL A 138 -5.57 -14.74 -9.60
N ARG A 139 -5.03 -13.89 -8.72
CA ARG A 139 -4.79 -12.48 -9.01
C ARG A 139 -3.30 -12.22 -9.14
N SER A 140 -2.88 -11.70 -10.29
CA SER A 140 -1.52 -11.24 -10.55
C SER A 140 -1.53 -9.74 -10.83
N GLU A 141 -0.92 -8.95 -9.94
CA GLU A 141 -0.90 -7.50 -10.04
C GLU A 141 0.52 -6.96 -9.94
N ILE A 142 0.81 -5.95 -10.77
CA ILE A 142 2.04 -5.18 -10.70
C ILE A 142 1.72 -3.70 -10.60
N VAL A 143 2.46 -2.99 -9.75
CA VAL A 143 2.40 -1.53 -9.67
C VAL A 143 3.40 -0.97 -10.67
N GLU A 144 2.89 -0.23 -11.63
CA GLU A 144 3.64 0.45 -12.66
C GLU A 144 3.66 1.96 -12.41
N HIS A 145 4.70 2.61 -12.92
CA HIS A 145 4.88 4.05 -12.80
C HIS A 145 5.03 4.67 -14.18
N ILE A 146 4.32 5.76 -14.41
CA ILE A 146 4.55 6.65 -15.53
C ILE A 146 5.10 7.96 -15.01
N GLU A 147 6.23 8.36 -15.58
CA GLU A 147 6.86 9.63 -15.30
C GLU A 147 6.66 10.59 -16.48
N PHE A 148 6.13 11.78 -16.17
CA PHE A 148 6.02 12.89 -17.10
C PHE A 148 7.15 13.88 -16.81
N THR A 149 8.12 13.99 -17.72
CA THR A 149 9.22 14.95 -17.64
C THR A 149 8.87 16.19 -18.46
N GLU A 150 8.93 17.36 -17.83
CA GLU A 150 8.51 18.64 -18.42
C GLU A 150 7.12 18.56 -19.06
N PRO A 151 6.07 18.21 -18.29
CA PRO A 151 4.71 18.10 -18.80
C PRO A 151 4.22 19.45 -19.34
N THR A 152 3.27 19.39 -20.27
CA THR A 152 2.50 20.56 -20.70
C THR A 152 1.81 21.24 -19.51
N GLU A 153 1.64 22.55 -19.55
CA GLU A 153 0.95 23.34 -18.51
C GLU A 153 -0.45 22.79 -18.20
N ALA A 154 -1.23 22.44 -19.24
CA ALA A 154 -2.56 21.84 -19.08
C ALA A 154 -2.54 20.49 -18.36
N LEU A 155 -1.61 19.59 -18.71
CA LEU A 155 -1.43 18.32 -17.99
C LEU A 155 -0.96 18.55 -16.56
N TRP A 156 -0.04 19.49 -16.34
CA TRP A 156 0.45 19.82 -15.01
C TRP A 156 -0.70 20.26 -14.11
N GLU A 157 -1.53 21.19 -14.57
CA GLU A 157 -2.72 21.65 -13.86
C GLU A 157 -3.69 20.50 -13.58
N ALA A 158 -4.02 19.68 -14.59
CA ALA A 158 -4.91 18.53 -14.45
C ALA A 158 -4.39 17.52 -13.42
N LEU A 159 -3.07 17.28 -13.38
CA LEU A 159 -2.45 16.35 -12.45
C LEU A 159 -2.29 16.96 -11.04
N THR A 160 -2.22 18.27 -10.88
CA THR A 160 -2.16 18.92 -9.56
C THR A 160 -3.51 19.33 -9.01
N SER A 161 -4.57 19.31 -9.82
CA SER A 161 -5.93 19.69 -9.44
C SER A 161 -6.51 18.78 -8.35
N GLU A 162 -7.32 19.36 -7.45
CA GLU A 162 -8.06 18.58 -6.44
C GLU A 162 -9.15 17.69 -7.05
N THR A 163 -9.64 18.02 -8.26
CA THR A 163 -10.67 17.26 -8.97
C THR A 163 -10.25 15.82 -9.29
N GLN A 164 -8.94 15.52 -9.27
CA GLN A 164 -8.43 14.15 -9.48
C GLN A 164 -8.89 13.15 -8.40
N TRP A 165 -9.41 13.66 -7.27
CA TRP A 165 -9.88 12.87 -6.13
C TRP A 165 -11.42 12.78 -6.05
N ASP A 166 -12.14 13.36 -7.01
CA ASP A 166 -13.61 13.43 -6.97
C ASP A 166 -14.28 12.06 -6.99
N TYR A 167 -13.67 11.09 -7.68
CA TYR A 167 -14.17 9.71 -7.74
C TYR A 167 -14.17 9.00 -6.38
N LEU A 168 -13.35 9.49 -5.43
CA LEU A 168 -13.35 9.00 -4.05
C LEU A 168 -14.45 9.67 -3.22
N ASN A 169 -15.01 10.83 -3.63
CA ASN A 169 -16.01 11.55 -2.86
C ASN A 169 -17.41 10.96 -3.07
N PRO A 170 -18.04 10.36 -2.05
CA PRO A 170 -19.38 9.77 -2.19
C PRO A 170 -20.48 10.81 -2.50
N ARG A 171 -20.24 12.11 -2.22
CA ARG A 171 -21.13 13.23 -2.58
C ARG A 171 -21.12 13.59 -4.07
N SER A 172 -20.17 13.08 -4.86
CA SER A 172 -20.06 13.33 -6.31
C SER A 172 -20.96 12.39 -7.15
N LYS A 173 -21.73 11.48 -6.54
CA LYS A 173 -22.71 10.64 -7.25
C LYS A 173 -23.96 11.44 -7.70
N GLY A 174 -23.75 12.33 -8.67
CA GLY A 174 -24.79 12.92 -9.51
C GLY A 174 -24.82 12.21 -10.87
N LYS A 175 -25.93 11.47 -11.11
CA LYS A 175 -26.40 10.90 -12.38
C LYS A 175 -25.42 10.00 -13.19
N ASN A 176 -25.75 8.71 -13.21
CA ASN A 176 -25.29 7.67 -14.13
C ASN A 176 -23.81 7.27 -14.05
N ARG A 177 -23.52 6.25 -13.23
CA ARG A 177 -22.62 5.13 -13.57
C ARG A 177 -22.68 4.06 -12.48
N GLY A 178 -23.19 2.88 -12.85
CA GLY A 178 -23.23 1.70 -11.99
C GLY A 178 -21.82 1.15 -11.79
N GLY A 179 -21.22 1.48 -10.65
CA GLY A 179 -19.97 0.90 -10.17
C GLY A 179 -20.17 0.42 -8.74
N ILE A 180 -19.65 -0.77 -8.46
CA ILE A 180 -19.71 -1.45 -7.16
C ILE A 180 -19.15 -0.50 -6.08
N PRO A 181 -19.88 -0.26 -4.97
CA PRO A 181 -19.40 0.61 -3.91
C PRO A 181 -18.28 -0.12 -3.14
N MET A 182 -17.04 0.32 -3.31
CA MET A 182 -16.05 0.19 -2.24
C MET A 182 -16.49 1.12 -1.12
N SER A 183 -17.21 0.57 -0.14
CA SER A 183 -17.64 1.28 1.06
C SER A 183 -16.43 1.57 1.95
N LEU A 184 -15.83 2.74 1.76
CA LEU A 184 -15.03 3.38 2.80
C LEU A 184 -15.99 4.05 3.81
N PRO A 185 -15.65 4.06 5.11
CA PRO A 185 -16.58 4.49 6.16
C PRO A 185 -16.79 6.01 6.12
N GLY A 186 -18.04 6.40 5.91
CA GLY A 186 -18.72 7.55 6.55
C GLY A 186 -18.25 8.98 6.24
N PRO A 187 -19.17 9.97 6.23
CA PRO A 187 -18.91 11.33 5.78
C PRO A 187 -18.27 12.17 6.90
N GLY A 188 -16.95 12.12 7.03
CA GLY A 188 -16.15 13.16 7.69
C GLY A 188 -15.49 14.06 6.66
N GLU A 189 -15.44 15.36 6.90
CA GLU A 189 -14.58 16.28 6.14
C GLU A 189 -13.18 15.66 6.03
N ARG A 190 -12.61 15.66 4.82
CA ARG A 190 -11.29 15.10 4.56
C ARG A 190 -10.23 16.07 5.04
N THR A 191 -10.19 16.23 6.36
CA THR A 191 -9.16 16.95 7.08
C THR A 191 -8.10 15.94 7.51
N VAL A 192 -6.86 16.38 7.69
CA VAL A 192 -5.79 15.56 8.29
C VAL A 192 -6.13 15.15 9.73
N GLU A 193 -7.15 15.78 10.33
CA GLU A 193 -7.63 15.49 11.67
C GLU A 193 -8.40 14.17 11.78
N LEU A 194 -8.11 13.41 12.84
CA LEU A 194 -8.89 12.25 13.23
C LEU A 194 -10.33 12.64 13.59
N PRO A 195 -11.33 11.78 13.29
CA PRO A 195 -12.70 12.02 13.69
C PRO A 195 -12.82 12.05 15.24
N ALA A 196 -13.79 12.80 15.75
CA ALA A 196 -13.99 12.94 17.20
C ALA A 196 -14.24 11.59 17.89
N SER A 197 -15.07 10.72 17.30
CA SER A 197 -15.32 9.37 17.77
C SER A 197 -15.17 8.35 16.63
N ALA A 198 -14.82 7.11 16.96
CA ALA A 198 -14.47 6.10 15.98
C ALA A 198 -15.73 5.55 15.30
N PRO A 199 -15.79 5.50 13.95
CA PRO A 199 -16.87 4.80 13.26
C PRO A 199 -16.81 3.29 13.56
N ALA A 200 -17.96 2.61 13.47
CA ALA A 200 -18.08 1.20 13.80
C ALA A 200 -17.05 0.35 13.02
N GLY A 201 -16.14 -0.31 13.74
CA GLY A 201 -15.07 -1.14 13.17
C GLY A 201 -13.73 -0.43 12.93
N SER A 202 -13.63 0.88 13.16
CA SER A 202 -12.36 1.60 13.15
C SER A 202 -11.83 1.78 14.57
N VAL A 203 -10.50 1.74 14.74
CA VAL A 203 -9.81 1.99 16.02
C VAL A 203 -9.19 3.39 16.04
N TYR A 204 -9.36 4.17 14.96
CA TYR A 204 -8.69 5.45 14.78
C TYR A 204 -9.66 6.62 14.99
N SER A 205 -9.58 7.26 16.16
CA SER A 205 -10.30 8.49 16.53
C SER A 205 -9.51 9.32 17.55
N ARG A 206 -9.88 10.60 17.71
CA ARG A 206 -9.29 11.47 18.74
C ARG A 206 -9.50 10.93 20.15
N GLU A 207 -10.67 10.36 20.43
CA GLU A 207 -10.97 9.71 21.71
C GLU A 207 -10.02 8.53 21.99
N THR A 208 -9.75 7.69 20.99
CA THR A 208 -8.80 6.58 21.14
C THR A 208 -7.37 7.07 21.34
N GLU A 209 -6.97 8.13 20.64
CA GLU A 209 -5.65 8.75 20.80
C GLU A 209 -5.46 9.32 22.21
N GLU A 210 -6.44 10.05 22.74
CA GLU A 210 -6.42 10.57 24.12
C GLU A 210 -6.31 9.45 25.15
N ASN A 211 -7.03 8.35 24.95
CA ASN A 211 -6.98 7.21 25.85
C ASN A 211 -5.61 6.51 25.80
N LEU A 212 -5.01 6.36 24.61
CA LEU A 212 -3.66 5.85 24.45
C LEU A 212 -2.63 6.76 25.12
N LEU A 213 -2.73 8.07 24.95
CA LEU A 213 -1.85 9.04 25.61
C LEU A 213 -1.95 8.98 27.13
N LYS A 214 -3.17 8.85 27.69
CA LYS A 214 -3.37 8.66 29.14
C LYS A 214 -2.74 7.36 29.63
N MET A 215 -2.88 6.27 28.87
CA MET A 215 -2.28 4.99 29.19
C MET A 215 -0.75 5.07 29.17
N ILE A 216 -0.16 5.66 28.13
CA ILE A 216 1.29 5.84 27.98
C ILE A 216 1.85 6.69 29.12
N ASN A 217 1.20 7.81 29.44
CA ASN A 217 1.65 8.66 30.55
C ASN A 217 1.57 7.96 31.90
N THR A 218 0.54 7.14 32.11
CA THR A 218 0.39 6.35 33.35
C THR A 218 1.46 5.26 33.44
N ALA A 219 1.73 4.56 32.35
CA ALA A 219 2.80 3.58 32.26
C ALA A 219 4.17 4.23 32.49
N GLY A 220 4.43 5.38 31.87
CA GLY A 220 5.66 6.16 32.04
C GLY A 220 5.92 6.52 33.50
N ARG A 221 4.92 7.09 34.20
CA ARG A 221 5.03 7.39 35.64
C ARG A 221 5.33 6.15 36.47
N LYS A 222 4.70 5.02 36.15
CA LYS A 222 4.93 3.76 36.87
C LYS A 222 6.37 3.28 36.66
N THR A 223 6.86 3.30 35.42
CA THR A 223 8.24 2.94 35.10
C THR A 223 9.24 3.88 35.77
N GLU A 224 8.98 5.18 35.85
CA GLU A 224 9.83 6.13 36.56
C GLU A 224 9.94 5.81 38.06
N VAL A 225 8.81 5.50 38.71
CA VAL A 225 8.78 5.09 40.12
C VAL A 225 9.56 3.79 40.33
N GLU A 226 9.30 2.76 39.51
CA GLU A 226 10.01 1.49 39.59
C GLU A 226 11.52 1.65 39.31
N THR A 227 11.89 2.52 38.36
CA THR A 227 13.29 2.83 38.05
C THR A 227 13.97 3.56 39.22
N ALA A 228 13.27 4.48 39.89
CA ALA A 228 13.79 5.16 41.07
C ALA A 228 13.98 4.19 42.26
N GLU A 229 13.04 3.27 42.47
CA GLU A 229 13.15 2.25 43.52
C GLU A 229 14.28 1.26 43.27
N THR A 230 14.40 0.77 42.04
CA THR A 230 15.51 -0.13 41.66
C THR A 230 16.85 0.57 41.85
N LEU A 231 16.98 1.82 41.43
CA LEU A 231 18.21 2.60 41.59
C LEU A 231 18.56 2.85 43.07
N ARG A 232 17.57 3.06 43.95
CA ARG A 232 17.79 3.14 45.40
C ARG A 232 18.32 1.84 45.98
N LYS A 233 17.66 0.71 45.67
CA LYS A 233 18.10 -0.62 46.11
C LYS A 233 19.51 -0.94 45.62
N THR A 234 19.83 -0.62 44.37
CA THR A 234 21.17 -0.81 43.81
C THR A 234 22.22 0.04 44.54
N LYS A 235 21.91 1.29 44.89
CA LYS A 235 22.82 2.13 45.68
C LYS A 235 23.06 1.55 47.07
N GLU A 236 22.01 1.13 47.77
CA GLU A 236 22.12 0.51 49.10
C GLU A 236 22.95 -0.77 49.06
N ILE A 237 22.73 -1.65 48.07
CA ILE A 237 23.52 -2.86 47.86
C ILE A 237 24.99 -2.52 47.60
N ASN A 238 25.26 -1.51 46.76
CA ASN A 238 26.62 -1.09 46.46
C ASN A 238 27.34 -0.53 47.69
N GLU A 239 26.66 0.28 48.52
CA GLU A 239 27.20 0.77 49.79
C GLU A 239 27.47 -0.37 50.79
N GLN A 240 26.58 -1.36 50.89
CA GLN A 240 26.81 -2.54 51.72
C GLN A 240 28.00 -3.36 51.23
N GLN A 241 28.16 -3.53 49.92
CA GLN A 241 29.32 -4.20 49.34
C GLN A 241 30.63 -3.44 49.60
N LEU A 242 30.60 -2.11 49.55
CA LEU A 242 31.76 -1.27 49.88
C LEU A 242 32.16 -1.46 51.35
N ARG A 243 31.19 -1.36 52.27
CA ARG A 243 31.42 -1.57 53.73
C ARG A 243 31.94 -2.97 54.03
N ALA A 244 31.40 -3.99 53.37
CA ALA A 244 31.88 -5.37 53.55
C ALA A 244 33.32 -5.54 53.03
N LYS A 245 33.68 -4.92 51.91
CA LYS A 245 35.06 -4.92 51.39
C LYS A 245 36.03 -4.20 52.32
N GLU A 246 35.64 -3.06 52.88
CA GLU A 246 36.44 -2.34 53.88
C GLU A 246 36.65 -3.18 55.16
N GLY A 247 35.60 -3.86 55.64
CA GLY A 247 35.72 -4.78 56.78
C GLY A 247 36.69 -5.94 56.52
N ILE A 248 36.63 -6.55 55.34
CA ILE A 248 37.56 -7.62 54.91
C ILE A 248 39.01 -7.09 54.85
N ASP A 249 39.22 -5.85 54.38
CA ASP A 249 40.55 -5.22 54.34
C ASP A 249 41.12 -5.00 55.75
N VAL A 250 40.28 -4.55 56.70
CA VAL A 250 40.68 -4.36 58.11
C VAL A 250 41.04 -5.70 58.78
N ASP A 251 40.22 -6.73 58.61
CA ASP A 251 40.50 -8.06 59.17
C ASP A 251 41.79 -8.65 58.58
N SER A 252 42.02 -8.50 57.27
CA SER A 252 43.27 -8.94 56.63
C SER A 252 44.51 -8.23 57.17
N LYS A 253 44.40 -6.92 57.46
CA LYS A 253 45.47 -6.15 58.11
C LYS A 253 45.71 -6.61 59.54
N LEU A 254 44.66 -6.85 60.33
CA LEU A 254 44.77 -7.33 61.70
C LEU A 254 45.40 -8.73 61.77
N LEU A 255 45.03 -9.64 60.87
CA LEU A 255 45.67 -10.96 60.73
C LEU A 255 47.18 -10.82 60.43
N SER A 256 47.55 -9.94 59.50
CA SER A 256 48.96 -9.70 59.17
C SER A 256 49.77 -9.08 60.32
N LEU A 257 49.11 -8.34 61.21
CA LEU A 257 49.69 -7.77 62.43
C LEU A 257 49.84 -8.83 63.52
N HIS A 258 48.86 -9.71 63.66
CA HIS A 258 48.94 -10.85 64.58
C HIS A 258 50.10 -11.79 64.22
N ASP A 259 50.28 -12.11 62.93
CA ASP A 259 51.38 -12.97 62.46
C ASP A 259 52.77 -12.34 62.65
N LYS A 260 52.84 -11.01 62.82
CA LYS A 260 54.10 -10.28 63.07
C LYS A 260 54.41 -10.10 64.56
N LEU A 261 53.54 -10.56 65.47
CA LEU A 261 53.82 -10.51 66.90
C LEU A 261 54.83 -11.61 67.27
N PRO A 262 55.91 -11.28 68.01
CA PRO A 262 56.88 -12.28 68.42
C PRO A 262 56.26 -13.29 69.38
N ALA A 263 56.53 -14.59 69.16
CA ALA A 263 56.11 -15.66 70.04
C ALA A 263 56.55 -15.37 71.48
N LYS A 264 55.58 -15.38 72.41
CA LYS A 264 55.80 -15.11 73.83
C LYS A 264 56.82 -16.12 74.37
N LYS A 265 58.00 -15.63 74.76
CA LYS A 265 59.00 -16.41 75.51
C LYS A 265 58.55 -16.62 76.95
#